data_AF-A0A5B7BI95-F1
#
_entry.id   AF-A0A5B7BI95-F1
#
_cell.length_a   1.000
_cell.length_b   1.000
_cell.length_c   1.000
_cell.angle_alpha   90.00
_cell.angle_beta   90.00
_cell.angle_gamma   90.00
#
_symmetry.space_group_name_H-M   'P 1'
#
loop_
_entity.id
_entity.type
_entity.pdbx_description
1 polymer ?
#
loop_
_entity_poly.entity_id
_entity_poly.type
_entity_poly.pdbx_seq_one_letter_code
_entity_poly.pdbx_strand_id
1 'polypeptide(L)'
;LKIKELLIESNELDRIRPNYGATLVICPRDELFSISIPCQVIPGSLQCVTSQPPNLEKQLLPGHVIKELVLEMFDAYGNHVKGGRKVLLNVDGFRLQDQIGSI
;
A
#
# COMPACT_ATOMS: atom_id res chain seq x y z
N LEU A 1 -27.34 15.12 22.21
CA LEU A 1 -26.95 13.81 21.67
C LEU A 1 -25.56 13.48 22.20
N LYS A 2 -25.32 12.29 22.77
CA LYS A 2 -23.99 11.90 23.28
C LYS A 2 -23.56 10.62 22.55
N ILE A 3 -22.61 10.75 21.61
CA ILE A 3 -21.99 9.62 20.93
C ILE A 3 -20.91 9.08 21.88
N LYS A 4 -21.05 7.82 22.30
CA LYS A 4 -20.12 7.19 23.26
C LYS A 4 -18.99 6.44 22.57
N GLU A 5 -19.20 5.98 21.34
CA GLU A 5 -18.28 5.13 20.60
C GLU A 5 -18.32 5.55 19.13
N LEU A 6 -17.23 6.15 18.64
CA LEU A 6 -17.10 6.64 17.27
C LEU A 6 -15.92 5.91 16.62
N LEU A 7 -16.21 5.09 15.60
CA LEU A 7 -15.22 4.47 14.73
C LEU A 7 -15.24 5.21 13.39
N ILE A 8 -14.08 5.68 12.94
CA ILE A 8 -13.91 6.36 11.66
C ILE A 8 -12.94 5.54 10.83
N GLU A 9 -13.45 4.99 9.74
CA GLU A 9 -12.67 4.26 8.76
C GLU A 9 -12.45 5.14 7.54
N SER A 10 -11.23 5.15 7.03
CA SER A 10 -10.84 5.94 5.85
C SER A 10 -9.78 5.17 5.08
N ASN A 11 -9.87 5.23 3.76
CA ASN A 11 -8.99 4.58 2.81
C ASN A 11 -8.10 5.60 2.09
N GLU A 12 -7.08 5.12 1.38
CA GLU A 12 -6.22 5.93 0.50
C GLU A 12 -5.54 7.12 1.21
N LEU A 13 -5.26 6.94 2.51
CA LEU A 13 -4.59 7.94 3.33
C LEU A 13 -3.07 7.91 3.17
N ASP A 14 -2.53 7.21 2.18
CA ASP A 14 -1.09 7.03 2.02
C ASP A 14 -0.46 7.93 0.95
N ARG A 15 -1.10 9.07 0.62
CA ARG A 15 -0.64 9.97 -0.45
C ARG A 15 0.83 10.39 -0.34
N ILE A 16 1.39 10.37 0.87
CA ILE A 16 2.78 10.77 1.17
C ILE A 16 3.66 9.55 1.54
N ARG A 17 3.13 8.32 1.40
CA ARG A 17 3.74 7.03 1.76
C ARG A 17 3.95 6.86 3.28
N PRO A 18 4.04 5.61 3.77
CA PRO A 18 3.32 5.23 4.98
C PRO A 18 3.95 5.82 6.23
N ASN A 19 3.14 5.99 7.28
CA ASN A 19 3.52 6.43 8.63
C ASN A 19 3.64 7.94 8.88
N TYR A 20 3.02 8.80 8.07
CA TYR A 20 3.01 10.24 8.35
C TYR A 20 1.96 10.61 9.43
N GLY A 21 2.25 11.69 10.16
CA GLY A 21 1.31 12.30 11.10
C GLY A 21 0.26 13.12 10.35
N ALA A 22 -1.01 12.95 10.70
CA ALA A 22 -2.15 13.62 10.10
C ALA A 22 -3.01 14.28 11.19
N THR A 23 -3.95 15.11 10.77
CA THR A 23 -4.97 15.70 11.66
C THR A 23 -6.33 15.45 11.06
N LEU A 24 -7.17 14.71 11.78
CA LEU A 24 -8.57 14.56 11.45
C LEU A 24 -9.32 15.79 11.98
N VAL A 25 -9.93 16.55 11.07
CA VAL A 25 -10.76 17.70 11.41
C VAL A 25 -12.22 17.31 11.25
N ILE A 26 -12.99 17.42 12.33
CA ILE A 26 -14.43 17.19 12.35
C ILE A 26 -15.11 18.54 12.59
N CYS A 27 -15.87 19.01 11.60
CA CYS A 27 -16.65 20.23 11.67
C CYS A 27 -18.07 19.99 11.13
N PRO A 28 -19.10 20.66 11.68
CA PRO A 28 -20.42 20.68 11.10
C PRO A 28 -20.39 21.56 9.83
N ARG A 29 -21.39 21.42 8.96
CA ARG A 29 -21.42 22.08 7.64
C ARG A 29 -21.40 23.62 7.72
N ASP A 30 -21.85 24.16 8.84
CA ASP A 30 -21.94 25.56 9.22
C ASP A 30 -20.68 26.09 9.92
N GLU A 31 -19.65 25.26 10.11
CA GLU A 31 -18.28 25.59 10.56
C GLU A 31 -18.15 26.33 11.91
N LEU A 32 -19.24 26.50 12.66
CA LEU A 32 -19.27 27.26 13.93
C LEU A 32 -18.37 26.67 15.04
N PHE A 33 -18.04 25.38 14.95
CA PHE A 33 -17.11 24.71 15.86
C PHE A 33 -16.38 23.59 15.11
N SER A 34 -15.10 23.38 15.40
CA SER A 34 -14.35 22.25 14.86
C SER A 34 -13.55 21.56 15.94
N ILE A 35 -13.34 20.25 15.75
CA ILE A 35 -12.49 19.43 16.60
C ILE A 35 -11.36 18.93 15.73
N SER A 36 -10.12 19.13 16.17
CA SER A 36 -8.92 18.63 15.53
C SER A 36 -8.33 17.51 16.36
N ILE A 37 -8.17 16.34 15.75
CA ILE A 37 -7.65 15.14 16.40
C ILE A 37 -6.35 14.75 15.69
N PRO A 38 -5.18 14.85 16.35
CA PRO A 38 -3.95 14.34 15.77
C PRO A 38 -4.09 12.82 15.62
N CYS A 39 -3.73 12.31 14.45
CA CYS A 39 -3.75 10.90 14.14
C CYS A 39 -2.50 10.50 13.37
N GLN A 40 -2.22 9.20 13.32
CA GLN A 40 -1.14 8.65 12.53
C GLN A 40 -1.72 7.68 11.52
N VAL A 41 -1.28 7.79 10.27
CA VAL A 41 -1.65 6.81 9.25
C VAL A 41 -0.83 5.55 9.50
N ILE A 42 -1.48 4.50 10.00
CA ILE A 42 -0.86 3.21 10.26
C ILE A 42 -1.42 2.22 9.23
N PRO A 43 -0.60 1.74 8.29
CA PRO A 43 -1.06 0.76 7.33
C PRO A 43 -1.34 -0.59 7.99
N GLY A 44 -2.34 -1.29 7.46
CA GLY A 44 -2.76 -2.60 7.93
C GLY A 44 -1.82 -3.75 7.54
N SER A 45 -2.38 -4.96 7.58
CA SER A 45 -1.70 -6.16 7.08
C SER A 45 -1.66 -6.16 5.56
N LEU A 46 -0.65 -6.81 4.98
CA LEU A 46 -0.54 -6.99 3.54
C LEU A 46 -1.78 -7.71 3.00
N GLN A 47 -2.42 -7.10 2.01
CA GLN A 47 -3.60 -7.65 1.32
C GLN A 47 -3.36 -7.81 -0.17
N CYS A 48 -2.64 -6.88 -0.80
CA CYS A 48 -2.43 -6.85 -2.24
C CYS A 48 -0.95 -6.60 -2.57
N VAL A 49 -0.45 -7.30 -3.59
CA VAL A 49 0.87 -7.06 -4.19
C VAL A 49 0.67 -6.83 -5.67
N THR A 50 1.23 -5.75 -6.21
CA THR A 50 1.12 -5.41 -7.63
C THR A 50 2.50 -5.17 -8.23
N SER A 51 2.64 -5.39 -9.54
CA SER A 51 3.84 -5.04 -10.28
C SER A 51 3.80 -3.58 -10.76
N GLN A 52 4.97 -2.95 -10.87
CA GLN A 52 5.15 -1.68 -11.58
C GLN A 52 5.99 -1.89 -12.85
N PRO A 53 5.50 -1.48 -14.04
CA PRO A 53 4.22 -0.84 -14.29
C PRO A 53 3.01 -1.79 -14.08
N PRO A 54 1.80 -1.23 -13.86
CA PRO A 54 0.59 -2.03 -13.76
C PRO A 54 0.39 -2.83 -15.05
N ASN A 55 -0.06 -4.08 -14.92
CA ASN A 55 -0.23 -5.00 -16.05
C ASN A 55 1.09 -5.31 -16.79
N LEU A 56 2.20 -5.48 -16.07
CA LEU A 56 3.48 -5.90 -16.65
C LEU A 56 3.31 -7.07 -17.63
N GLU A 57 2.46 -8.04 -17.28
CA GLU A 57 2.10 -9.21 -18.09
C GLU A 57 1.66 -8.87 -19.53
N LYS A 58 0.91 -7.78 -19.73
CA LYS A 58 0.43 -7.35 -21.05
C LYS A 58 1.54 -6.76 -21.93
N GLN A 59 2.67 -6.43 -21.33
CA GLN A 59 3.82 -5.83 -22.00
C GLN A 59 4.92 -6.86 -22.30
N LEU A 60 4.79 -8.09 -21.79
CA LEU A 60 5.78 -9.14 -22.00
C LEU A 60 5.55 -9.84 -23.34
N LEU A 61 6.65 -10.07 -24.07
CA LEU A 61 6.68 -10.97 -25.23
C LEU A 61 7.45 -12.25 -24.89
N PRO A 62 7.19 -13.38 -25.58
CA PRO A 62 7.95 -14.60 -25.39
C PRO A 62 9.47 -14.36 -25.48
N GLY A 63 10.22 -14.92 -24.52
CA GLY A 63 11.67 -14.79 -24.44
C GLY A 63 12.18 -13.51 -23.73
N HIS A 64 11.29 -12.59 -23.32
CA HIS A 64 11.72 -11.46 -22.50
C HIS A 64 12.22 -11.90 -21.12
N VAL A 65 13.32 -11.26 -20.69
CA VAL A 65 13.87 -11.40 -19.34
C VAL A 65 13.63 -10.11 -18.59
N ILE A 66 12.90 -10.19 -17.48
CA ILE A 66 12.68 -9.08 -16.55
C ILE A 66 13.95 -8.94 -15.71
N LYS A 67 14.68 -7.83 -15.90
CA LYS A 67 15.91 -7.54 -15.13
C LYS A 67 15.61 -7.00 -13.74
N GLU A 68 14.52 -6.24 -13.61
CA GLU A 68 14.09 -5.62 -12.37
C GLU A 68 12.57 -5.74 -12.28
N LEU A 69 12.09 -6.40 -11.23
CA LEU A 69 10.67 -6.52 -10.92
C LEU A 69 10.36 -5.64 -9.71
N VAL A 70 9.78 -4.47 -9.97
CA VAL A 70 9.34 -3.57 -8.91
C VAL A 70 7.95 -4.01 -8.45
N LEU A 71 7.81 -4.25 -7.15
CA LEU A 71 6.55 -4.63 -6.52
C LEU A 71 6.09 -3.53 -5.57
N GLU A 72 4.81 -3.19 -5.63
CA GLU A 72 4.14 -2.38 -4.63
C GLU A 72 3.20 -3.24 -3.80
N MET A 73 3.07 -2.88 -2.52
CA MET A 73 2.44 -3.72 -1.51
C MET A 73 1.46 -2.88 -0.72
N PHE A 74 0.20 -3.31 -0.69
CA PHE A 74 -0.91 -2.54 -0.14
C PHE A 74 -1.68 -3.33 0.92
N ASP A 75 -2.22 -2.61 1.89
CA ASP A 75 -3.21 -3.14 2.82
C ASP A 75 -4.63 -3.18 2.20
N ALA A 76 -5.61 -3.64 2.97
CA ALA A 76 -7.00 -3.74 2.51
C ALA A 76 -7.68 -2.40 2.19
N TYR A 77 -7.07 -1.28 2.59
CA TYR A 77 -7.58 0.08 2.40
C TYR A 77 -6.77 0.84 1.34
N GLY A 78 -5.90 0.15 0.60
CA GLY A 78 -5.08 0.74 -0.46
C GLY A 78 -3.88 1.53 0.04
N ASN A 79 -3.49 1.43 1.32
CA ASN A 79 -2.29 2.09 1.83
C ASN A 79 -1.06 1.20 1.64
N HIS A 80 0.08 1.80 1.30
CA HIS A 80 1.37 1.11 1.26
C HIS A 80 1.70 0.50 2.61
N VAL A 81 2.01 -0.79 2.63
CA VAL A 81 2.43 -1.46 3.87
C VAL A 81 3.76 -0.91 4.37
N LYS A 82 3.97 -0.99 5.68
CA LYS A 82 5.24 -0.57 6.30
C LYS A 82 6.41 -1.44 5.78
N GLY A 83 7.50 -0.79 5.37
CA GLY A 83 8.73 -1.45 4.93
C GLY A 83 9.43 -2.27 6.03
N GLY A 84 10.34 -3.14 5.64
CA GLY A 84 11.10 -4.02 6.54
C GLY A 84 10.35 -5.29 6.99
N ARG A 85 9.15 -5.52 6.45
CA ARG A 85 8.39 -6.76 6.66
C ARG A 85 8.90 -7.86 5.74
N LYS A 86 9.06 -9.07 6.29
CA LYS A 86 9.25 -10.29 5.49
C LYS A 86 7.90 -10.66 4.88
N VAL A 87 7.88 -10.86 3.57
CA VAL A 87 6.68 -11.28 2.82
C VAL A 87 7.01 -12.55 2.06
N LEU A 88 6.03 -13.44 1.96
CA LEU A 88 6.12 -14.61 1.09
C LEU A 88 5.48 -14.22 -0.24
N LEU A 89 6.27 -14.26 -1.32
CA LEU A 89 5.80 -14.04 -2.68
C LEU A 89 5.66 -15.39 -3.36
N ASN A 90 4.47 -15.70 -3.84
CA ASN A 90 4.24 -16.81 -4.73
C ASN A 90 4.44 -16.35 -6.18
N VAL A 91 5.38 -16.96 -6.89
CA VAL A 91 5.80 -16.54 -8.24
C VAL A 91 5.57 -17.65 -9.25
N ASP A 92 4.33 -18.11 -9.33
CA ASP A 92 3.94 -19.16 -10.27
C ASP A 92 4.21 -18.75 -11.72
N GLY A 93 4.77 -19.66 -12.50
CA GLY A 93 5.10 -19.41 -13.91
C GLY A 93 6.39 -18.62 -14.15
N PHE A 94 7.06 -18.12 -13.10
CA PHE A 94 8.39 -17.52 -13.25
C PHE A 94 9.48 -18.58 -13.28
N ARG A 95 10.43 -18.41 -14.21
CA ARG A 95 11.72 -19.10 -14.18
C ARG A 95 12.80 -18.11 -13.78
N LEU A 96 13.38 -18.30 -12.61
CA LEU A 96 14.54 -17.54 -12.17
C LEU A 96 15.76 -18.04 -12.96
N GLN A 97 16.42 -17.12 -13.66
CA GLN A 97 17.68 -17.42 -14.33
C GLN A 97 18.81 -17.14 -13.35
N ASP A 98 19.31 -18.18 -12.71
CA ASP A 98 20.46 -18.07 -11.82
C ASP A 98 21.69 -17.68 -12.65
N GLN A 99 22.49 -16.72 -12.19
CA GLN A 99 23.81 -16.42 -12.78
C GLN A 99 24.88 -17.46 -12.41
N ILE A 100 24.49 -18.52 -11.69
CA ILE A 100 25.38 -19.59 -11.25
C ILE A 100 25.67 -20.49 -12.46
N GLY A 101 26.57 -20.06 -13.34
CA GLY A 101 26.94 -20.85 -14.52
C GLY A 101 27.78 -20.18 -15.60
N SER A 102 28.15 -18.90 -15.49
CA SER A 102 29.24 -18.35 -16.32
C SER A 102 30.58 -18.66 -15.66
N ILE A 103 31.18 -19.79 -16.05
CA ILE A 103 32.61 -20.08 -15.93
C ILE A 103 33.24 -19.82 -17.30
#